data_AF-A0A1G8CBS6-F1
#
_entry.id   AF-A0A1G8CBS6-F1
#
_cell.length_a   1.000
_cell.length_b   1.000
_cell.length_c   1.000
_cell.angle_alpha   90.00
_cell.angle_beta   90.00
_cell.angle_gamma   90.00
#
_symmetry.space_group_name_H-M   'P 1'
#
loop_
_entity.id
_entity.type
_entity.pdbx_description
1 polymer ?
#
loop_
_entity_poly.entity_id
_entity_poly.type
_entity_poly.pdbx_seq_one_letter_code
_entity_poly.pdbx_strand_id
1 'polypeptide(L)'
;KAQFGGQRFGEMEVWALEAYGAAYALQELLTIKSDDVLGRVKVYEAIVKGENIPEPGIPESFKVLIKEMQSLCLNVEVLSSDGMSIEMRDTDEDVFRAAEELGIDLSRREPSSVEEV
;
A
#
# COMPACT_ATOMS: atom_id res chain seq x y z
N LYS A 1 -25.09 7.47 5.72
CA LYS A 1 -24.52 7.33 4.35
C LYS A 1 -23.77 8.62 3.94
N ALA A 2 -22.96 9.20 4.84
CA ALA A 2 -22.58 10.62 4.80
C ALA A 2 -21.11 10.91 4.40
N GLN A 3 -20.33 9.88 4.03
CA GLN A 3 -18.89 10.00 3.74
C GLN A 3 -18.48 9.40 2.39
N PHE A 4 -19.42 9.05 1.50
CA PHE A 4 -19.13 8.33 0.24
C PHE A 4 -18.12 7.15 0.43
N GLY A 5 -18.25 6.44 1.55
CA GLY A 5 -17.35 5.35 1.92
C GLY A 5 -17.63 4.05 1.16
N GLY A 6 -16.64 3.15 1.18
CA GLY A 6 -16.76 1.81 0.63
C GLY A 6 -17.71 0.90 1.42
N GLN A 7 -18.01 -0.26 0.84
CA GLN A 7 -18.76 -1.32 1.51
C GLN A 7 -17.78 -2.19 2.31
N ARG A 8 -18.18 -2.61 3.52
CA ARG A 8 -17.41 -3.59 4.29
C ARG A 8 -17.49 -4.95 3.62
N PHE A 9 -16.34 -5.51 3.27
CA PHE A 9 -16.17 -6.91 2.92
C PHE A 9 -15.65 -7.64 4.16
N GLY A 10 -16.47 -8.52 4.75
CA GLY A 10 -16.19 -9.17 6.02
C GLY A 10 -15.75 -10.62 5.86
N GLU A 11 -15.52 -11.26 7.01
CA GLU A 11 -15.04 -12.64 7.10
C GLU A 11 -16.00 -13.64 6.45
N MET A 12 -17.31 -13.45 6.61
CA MET A 12 -18.30 -14.34 5.98
C MET A 12 -18.28 -14.23 4.45
N GLU A 13 -18.06 -13.03 3.91
CA GLU A 13 -17.93 -12.84 2.47
C GLU A 13 -16.61 -13.40 1.92
N VAL A 14 -15.52 -13.32 2.70
CA VAL A 14 -14.25 -14.00 2.40
C VAL A 14 -14.48 -15.51 2.27
N TRP A 15 -15.13 -16.14 3.26
CA TRP A 15 -15.44 -17.57 3.21
C TRP A 15 -16.28 -17.95 2.00
N ALA A 16 -17.22 -17.10 1.61
CA ALA A 16 -18.02 -17.32 0.41
C ALA A 16 -17.14 -17.36 -0.85
N LEU A 17 -16.25 -16.36 -1.05
CA LEU A 17 -15.36 -16.33 -2.21
C LEU A 17 -14.35 -17.48 -2.22
N GLU A 18 -13.82 -17.87 -1.06
CA GLU A 18 -12.94 -19.02 -0.90
C GLU A 18 -13.66 -20.32 -1.30
N ALA A 19 -14.90 -20.52 -0.84
CA ALA A 19 -15.71 -21.68 -1.21
C ALA A 19 -16.04 -21.73 -2.71
N TYR A 20 -16.19 -20.57 -3.35
CA TYR A 20 -16.32 -20.48 -4.81
C TYR A 20 -15.01 -20.73 -5.57
N GLY A 21 -13.85 -20.73 -4.90
CA GLY A 21 -12.54 -20.84 -5.55
C GLY A 21 -12.13 -19.58 -6.31
N ALA A 22 -12.70 -18.42 -5.97
CA ALA A 22 -12.47 -17.16 -6.67
C ALA A 22 -11.23 -16.41 -6.15
N ALA A 23 -10.05 -17.03 -6.26
CA ALA A 23 -8.80 -16.53 -5.68
C ALA A 23 -8.43 -15.10 -6.15
N TYR A 24 -8.52 -14.84 -7.46
CA TYR A 24 -8.20 -13.52 -8.01
C TYR A 24 -9.16 -12.42 -7.56
N ALA A 25 -10.46 -12.74 -7.45
CA ALA A 25 -11.45 -11.77 -6.99
C ALA A 25 -11.24 -11.43 -5.50
N LEU A 26 -10.92 -12.43 -4.69
CA LEU A 26 -10.60 -12.23 -3.28
C LEU A 26 -9.32 -11.41 -3.10
N GLN A 27 -8.26 -11.74 -3.85
CA GLN A 27 -7.00 -10.99 -3.83
C GLN A 27 -7.24 -9.53 -4.22
N GLU A 28 -7.96 -9.28 -5.32
CA GLU A 28 -8.28 -7.94 -5.81
C GLU A 28 -9.03 -7.11 -4.75
N LEU A 29 -10.01 -7.71 -4.06
CA LEU A 29 -10.78 -7.06 -3.00
C LEU A 29 -9.92 -6.67 -1.80
N LEU A 30 -9.00 -7.55 -1.37
CA LEU A 30 -8.17 -7.33 -0.17
C LEU A 30 -6.93 -6.46 -0.43
N THR A 31 -6.56 -6.21 -1.68
CA THR A 31 -5.35 -5.47 -2.07
C THR A 31 -5.72 -4.16 -2.75
N ILE A 32 -5.80 -4.16 -4.09
CA ILE A 32 -5.98 -3.00 -4.96
C ILE A 32 -7.36 -2.34 -4.87
N LYS A 33 -8.32 -2.94 -4.17
CA LYS A 33 -9.61 -2.32 -3.83
C LYS A 33 -9.74 -1.91 -2.36
N SER A 34 -8.76 -2.24 -1.51
CA SER A 34 -8.76 -1.90 -0.08
C SER A 34 -7.55 -1.02 0.26
N ASP A 35 -6.39 -1.62 0.51
CA ASP A 35 -5.28 -0.99 1.25
C ASP A 35 -3.93 -1.01 0.52
N ASP A 36 -3.87 -1.46 -0.74
CA ASP A 36 -2.67 -1.28 -1.57
C ASP A 36 -2.62 0.16 -2.10
N VAL A 37 -1.79 1.00 -1.49
CA VAL A 37 -1.69 2.44 -1.80
C VAL A 37 -1.24 2.67 -3.24
N LEU A 38 -0.17 2.00 -3.67
CA LEU A 38 0.39 2.17 -5.00
C LEU A 38 -0.46 1.44 -6.05
N GLY A 39 -0.96 0.25 -5.71
CA GLY A 39 -1.82 -0.54 -6.58
C GLY A 39 -3.11 0.19 -6.95
N ARG A 40 -3.78 0.84 -6.00
CA ARG A 40 -5.02 1.60 -6.26
C ARG A 40 -4.84 2.70 -7.32
N VAL A 41 -3.72 3.43 -7.28
CA VAL A 41 -3.42 4.50 -8.24
C VAL A 41 -3.14 3.91 -9.63
N LYS A 42 -2.31 2.87 -9.71
CA LYS A 42 -1.97 2.21 -10.97
C LYS A 42 -3.17 1.54 -11.63
N VAL A 43 -4.07 0.95 -10.84
CA VAL A 43 -5.32 0.37 -11.34
C VAL A 43 -6.23 1.44 -11.92
N TYR A 44 -6.35 2.59 -11.25
CA TYR A 44 -7.13 3.70 -11.80
C TYR A 44 -6.57 4.18 -13.14
N GLU A 45 -5.25 4.35 -13.24
CA GLU A 45 -4.57 4.72 -14.48
C GLU A 45 -4.78 3.68 -15.59
N ALA A 46 -4.62 2.40 -15.29
CA ALA A 46 -4.83 1.30 -16.23
C ALA A 46 -6.27 1.28 -16.77
N ILE A 47 -7.27 1.46 -15.91
CA ILE A 47 -8.68 1.53 -16.30
C ILE A 47 -8.93 2.71 -17.25
N VAL A 48 -8.37 3.89 -16.95
CA VAL A 48 -8.52 5.08 -17.80
C VAL A 48 -7.86 4.90 -19.17
N LYS A 49 -6.72 4.20 -19.23
CA LYS A 49 -5.99 3.91 -20.47
C LYS A 49 -6.53 2.71 -21.25
N GLY A 50 -7.40 1.91 -20.66
CA GLY A 50 -7.87 0.65 -21.24
C GLY A 50 -6.79 -0.44 -21.27
N GLU A 51 -5.82 -0.37 -20.37
CA GLU A 51 -4.76 -1.36 -20.19
C GLU A 51 -5.20 -2.45 -19.21
N ASN A 52 -4.46 -3.57 -19.20
CA ASN A 52 -4.72 -4.64 -18.24
C ASN A 52 -4.36 -4.20 -16.82
N ILE A 53 -5.14 -4.70 -15.86
CA ILE A 53 -4.95 -4.42 -14.43
C ILE A 53 -3.58 -4.98 -14.00
N PRO A 54 -2.72 -4.18 -13.33
CA PRO A 54 -1.42 -4.63 -12.85
C PRO A 54 -1.55 -5.68 -11.73
N GLU A 55 -0.46 -6.42 -11.48
CA GLU A 55 -0.41 -7.37 -10.38
C GLU A 55 -0.50 -6.66 -9.01
N PRO A 56 -1.31 -7.18 -8.07
CA PRO A 56 -1.41 -6.63 -6.72
C PRO A 56 -0.12 -6.72 -5.91
N GLY A 57 0.11 -5.71 -5.07
CA GLY A 57 1.23 -5.68 -4.13
C GLY A 57 0.90 -6.23 -2.74
N ILE A 58 1.78 -5.92 -1.78
CA ILE A 58 1.61 -6.28 -0.36
C ILE A 58 0.63 -5.29 0.31
N PRO A 59 -0.41 -5.75 1.00
CA PRO A 59 -1.33 -4.88 1.74
C PRO A 59 -0.64 -4.12 2.88
N GLU A 60 -0.99 -2.86 3.07
CA GLU A 60 -0.43 -2.04 4.15
C GLU A 60 -0.81 -2.56 5.54
N SER A 61 -1.99 -3.17 5.66
CA SER A 61 -2.45 -3.82 6.89
C SER A 61 -1.51 -4.93 7.38
N PHE A 62 -0.84 -5.64 6.46
CA PHE A 62 0.17 -6.63 6.82
C PHE A 62 1.44 -6.00 7.39
N LYS A 63 1.88 -4.87 6.81
CA LYS A 63 3.03 -4.12 7.33
C LYS A 63 2.74 -3.59 8.74
N VAL A 64 1.54 -3.03 8.95
CA VAL A 64 1.09 -2.56 10.27
C VAL A 64 1.10 -3.71 11.28
N LEU A 65 0.55 -4.88 10.93
CA LEU A 65 0.58 -6.06 11.80
C LEU A 65 2.01 -6.43 12.23
N ILE A 66 2.98 -6.42 11.31
CA ILE A 66 4.39 -6.70 11.66
C ILE A 66 4.93 -5.68 12.64
N LYS A 67 4.68 -4.38 12.42
CA LYS A 67 5.11 -3.31 13.32
C LYS A 67 4.43 -3.42 14.70
N GLU A 68 3.16 -3.81 14.75
CA GLU A 68 2.44 -4.08 16.00
C GLU A 68 3.06 -5.25 16.77
N MET A 69 3.42 -6.34 16.11
CA MET A 69 4.13 -7.45 16.77
C MET A 69 5.52 -7.04 17.26
N GLN A 70 6.27 -6.27 16.46
CA GLN A 70 7.57 -5.72 16.86
C GLN A 70 7.47 -4.78 18.06
N SER A 71 6.38 -4.03 18.20
CA SER A 71 6.12 -3.17 19.35
C SER A 71 5.98 -3.96 20.67
N LEU A 72 5.61 -5.24 20.58
CA LEU A 72 5.52 -6.18 21.70
C LEU A 72 6.85 -6.92 21.96
N CYS A 73 7.95 -6.44 21.37
CA CYS A 73 9.27 -7.07 21.41
C CYS A 73 9.33 -8.48 20.77
N LEU A 74 8.40 -8.79 19.85
CA LEU A 74 8.46 -10.02 19.07
C LEU A 74 9.31 -9.78 17.82
N ASN A 75 10.33 -10.61 17.61
CA ASN A 75 11.08 -10.59 16.35
C ASN A 75 10.32 -11.38 15.29
N VAL A 76 9.70 -10.67 14.34
CA VAL A 76 8.97 -11.24 13.22
C VAL A 76 9.67 -10.82 11.93
N GLU A 77 10.14 -11.82 11.18
CA GLU A 77 10.86 -11.65 9.92
C GLU A 77 10.16 -12.42 8.81
N VAL A 78 10.08 -11.84 7.62
CA VAL A 78 9.60 -12.54 6.43
C VAL A 78 10.81 -13.16 5.73
N LEU A 79 10.77 -14.48 5.54
CA LEU A 79 11.84 -15.23 4.92
C LEU A 79 11.49 -15.54 3.45
N SER A 80 12.47 -15.36 2.57
CA SER A 80 12.42 -15.89 1.21
C SER A 80 12.56 -17.42 1.22
N SER A 81 12.34 -18.07 0.07
CA SER A 81 12.61 -19.51 -0.12
C SER A 81 14.03 -19.92 0.26
N ASP A 82 14.98 -19.00 0.13
CA ASP A 82 16.41 -19.22 0.40
C ASP A 82 16.79 -18.97 1.87
N GLY A 83 15.81 -18.67 2.73
CA GLY A 83 16.02 -18.39 4.16
C GLY A 83 16.59 -17.00 4.47
N MET A 84 16.70 -16.13 3.45
CA MET A 84 17.11 -14.74 3.64
C MET A 84 15.92 -13.89 4.09
N SER A 85 16.18 -12.97 5.03
CA SER A 85 15.20 -11.99 5.49
C SER A 85 14.90 -10.98 4.40
N ILE A 86 13.62 -10.78 4.10
CA ILE A 86 13.14 -9.75 3.18
C ILE A 86 12.78 -8.52 4.00
N GLU A 87 13.49 -7.42 3.76
CA GLU A 87 13.08 -6.12 4.28
C GLU A 87 11.89 -5.60 3.47
N MET A 88 10.79 -5.33 4.17
CA MET A 88 9.66 -4.62 3.57
C MET A 88 10.02 -3.15 3.51
N ARG A 89 10.33 -2.66 2.31
CA ARG A 89 10.58 -1.23 2.09
C ARG A 89 9.37 -0.40 2.54
N ASP A 90 9.67 0.64 3.32
CA ASP A 90 8.67 1.62 3.73
C ASP A 90 8.26 2.49 2.53
N THR A 91 6.96 2.77 2.47
CA THR A 91 6.28 3.50 1.40
C THR A 91 6.81 4.94 1.23
N ASP A 92 7.56 5.43 2.23
CA ASP A 92 8.27 6.72 2.19
C ASP A 92 9.28 6.80 1.04
N GLU A 93 10.02 5.72 0.73
CA GLU A 93 10.98 5.72 -0.39
C GLU A 93 10.30 5.97 -1.74
N ASP A 94 9.08 5.45 -1.92
CA ASP A 94 8.30 5.63 -3.15
C ASP A 94 7.71 7.05 -3.26
N VAL A 95 7.35 7.68 -2.12
CA VAL A 95 6.95 9.10 -2.09
C VAL A 95 8.12 10.01 -2.44
N PHE A 96 9.31 9.72 -1.89
CA PHE A 96 10.53 10.44 -2.23
C PHE A 96 10.89 10.30 -3.72
N ARG A 97 10.79 9.09 -4.29
CA ARG A 97 11.02 8.88 -5.73
C ARG A 97 9.98 9.58 -6.61
N ALA A 98 8.70 9.57 -6.23
CA ALA A 98 7.66 10.28 -6.97
C ALA A 98 7.87 11.81 -6.93
N ALA A 99 8.29 12.36 -5.79
CA ALA A 99 8.67 13.77 -5.67
C ALA A 99 9.91 14.12 -6.53
N GLU A 100 10.89 13.21 -6.59
CA GLU A 100 12.08 13.33 -7.43
C GLU A 100 11.75 13.26 -8.94
N GLU A 101 10.87 12.36 -9.37
CA GLU A 101 10.36 12.28 -10.76
C GLU A 101 9.59 13.54 -11.17
N LEU A 102 8.94 14.22 -10.21
CA LEU A 102 8.26 15.50 -10.43
C LEU A 102 9.20 16.72 -10.33
N GLY A 103 10.49 16.50 -10.06
CA GLY A 103 11.50 17.57 -9.94
C GLY A 103 11.31 18.46 -8.71
N ILE A 104 10.63 17.97 -7.67
CA ILE A 104 10.38 18.70 -6.42
C ILE A 104 11.56 18.43 -5.47
N ASP A 105 12.50 19.37 -5.40
CA ASP A 105 13.61 19.32 -4.47
C ASP A 105 13.16 19.74 -3.05
N LEU A 106 12.87 18.74 -2.20
CA LEU A 106 12.55 18.91 -0.78
C LEU A 106 13.78 19.27 0.07
N SER A 107 14.99 19.35 -0.51
CA SER A 107 16.20 19.77 0.20
C SER A 107 16.35 21.30 0.34
N ARG A 108 15.40 22.08 -0.21
CA ARG A 108 15.46 23.55 -0.19
C ARG A 108 15.32 24.08 1.24
N ARG A 109 16.47 24.35 1.87
CA ARG A 109 16.61 25.24 3.03
C ARG A 109 15.85 26.53 2.74
N GLU A 110 14.79 26.82 3.49
CA GLU A 110 14.11 28.11 3.39
C GLU A 110 15.12 29.24 3.67
N PRO A 111 15.25 30.26 2.80
CA PRO A 111 16.00 31.45 3.17
C PRO A 111 15.22 32.16 4.27
N SER A 112 15.84 32.29 5.45
CA SER A 112 15.30 33.08 6.55
C SER A 112 15.25 34.56 6.15
N SER A 113 14.14 35.01 5.58
CA SER A 113 13.84 36.42 5.40
C SER A 113 12.75 36.83 6.38
N VAL A 114 13.14 36.96 7.65
CA VAL A 114 12.53 37.97 8.53
C VAL A 114 13.35 39.24 8.33
N GLU A 115 12.95 40.07 7.37
CA GLU A 115 13.31 41.49 7.43
C GLU A 115 12.48 42.11 8.54
N GLU A 116 13.17 42.63 9.56
CA GLU A 116 12.62 43.44 10.64
C GLU A 116 11.91 44.67 10.05
N VAL A 117 10.65 44.89 10.47
CA VAL A 117 9.94 46.17 10.37
C VAL A 117 9.87 46.78 11.76
#